data_AF-A0A7S0KY36-F1
#
_entry.id   AF-A0A7S0KY36-F1
#
_cell.length_a   1.000
_cell.length_b   1.000
_cell.length_c   1.000
_cell.angle_alpha   90.00
_cell.angle_beta   90.00
_cell.angle_gamma   90.00
#
_symmetry.space_group_name_H-M   'P 1'
#
loop_
_entity.id
_entity.type
_entity.pdbx_description
1 polymer ?
#
loop_
_entity_poly.entity_id
_entity_poly.type
_entity_poly.pdbx_seq_one_letter_code
_entity_poly.pdbx_strand_id
1 'polypeptide(L)'
;STILIPVSPSEKTFSGTNPKEDVLRFHRKVHRRHGIANSGTLITILENRHPSVSMEVNLTDIFPNIVKPKWRTLRLEPIQSPSPTMFWNDDGSTEMNLHTIIDANSTLQVTVDYNPVLLAFEQFPGDPNRGVELPPSIATMRPLLGENGQQDCDVSSSTQQCVQRDNLRSFELVSNTLLLMPPVPDMSMPFNVNSLACTLYAFIFGTLLNLLVRKSTQKIQDQYKKAKEQKTAEETLPSSSDEPK
;
A
#
# COMPACT_ATOMS: atom_id res chain seq x y z
N SER A 1 10.81 2.74 -19.15
CA SER A 1 10.04 3.61 -20.05
C SER A 1 9.64 4.84 -19.26
N THR A 2 10.29 5.97 -19.51
CA THR A 2 9.96 7.26 -18.88
C THR A 2 8.84 7.89 -19.70
N ILE A 3 7.69 8.17 -19.08
CA ILE A 3 6.56 8.80 -19.75
C ILE A 3 6.60 10.28 -19.39
N LEU A 4 6.85 11.12 -20.40
CA LEU A 4 6.70 12.57 -20.30
C LEU A 4 5.23 12.90 -20.51
N ILE A 5 4.54 13.38 -19.48
CA ILE A 5 3.16 13.83 -19.60
C ILE A 5 3.18 15.36 -19.72
N PRO A 6 2.89 15.94 -20.90
CA PRO A 6 2.76 17.37 -21.03
C PRO A 6 1.48 17.85 -20.34
N VAL A 7 1.61 18.80 -19.42
CA VAL A 7 0.46 19.48 -18.83
C VAL A 7 -0.05 20.54 -19.83
N SER A 8 -1.18 20.24 -20.50
CA SER A 8 -2.02 21.08 -21.39
C SER A 8 -1.60 21.20 -22.89
N PRO A 9 -2.56 21.28 -23.85
CA PRO A 9 -2.39 20.74 -25.19
C PRO A 9 -1.84 21.79 -26.17
N SER A 10 -0.65 21.54 -26.69
CA SER A 10 -0.32 21.93 -28.06
C SER A 10 0.62 20.88 -28.64
N GLU A 11 0.00 20.04 -29.45
CA GLU A 11 0.60 19.02 -30.28
C GLU A 11 1.74 19.64 -31.11
N LYS A 12 2.95 19.07 -30.98
CA LYS A 12 4.00 19.09 -32.00
C LYS A 12 4.99 17.97 -31.67
N THR A 13 4.65 16.79 -32.17
CA THR A 13 5.55 15.66 -32.39
C THR A 13 6.73 16.13 -33.24
N PHE A 14 7.91 16.26 -32.63
CA PHE A 14 9.13 16.47 -33.39
C PHE A 14 9.62 15.10 -33.89
N SER A 15 9.16 14.70 -35.08
CA SER A 15 9.78 13.62 -35.86
C SER A 15 11.03 14.16 -36.53
N GLY A 16 12.19 13.69 -36.09
CA GLY A 16 13.48 13.98 -36.69
C GLY A 16 14.41 12.83 -36.35
N THR A 17 14.86 12.15 -37.38
CA THR A 17 15.67 10.93 -37.40
C THR A 17 16.97 11.06 -36.60
N ASN A 18 16.99 10.43 -35.43
CA ASN A 18 18.10 9.91 -34.60
C ASN A 18 17.46 9.59 -33.23
N PRO A 19 17.86 8.54 -32.49
CA PRO A 19 17.34 8.32 -31.14
C PRO A 19 17.84 9.49 -30.28
N LYS A 20 17.02 10.55 -30.19
CA LYS A 20 17.24 11.70 -29.33
C LYS A 20 17.56 11.13 -27.95
N GLU A 21 18.77 11.40 -27.46
CA GLU A 21 19.08 11.10 -26.08
C GLU A 21 18.02 11.79 -25.22
N ASP A 22 17.31 11.01 -24.39
CA ASP A 22 16.36 11.56 -23.44
C ASP A 22 17.11 12.57 -22.57
N VAL A 23 16.84 13.86 -22.79
CA VAL A 23 17.51 15.00 -22.13
C VAL A 23 17.37 14.89 -20.61
N LEU A 24 16.33 14.21 -20.15
CA LEU A 24 15.99 14.02 -18.76
C LEU A 24 15.68 12.55 -18.52
N ARG A 25 16.32 11.94 -17.53
CA ARG A 25 16.10 10.53 -17.20
C ARG A 25 15.69 10.40 -15.75
N PHE A 26 14.55 9.74 -15.52
CA PHE A 26 14.02 9.53 -14.18
C PHE A 26 13.68 8.07 -13.96
N HIS A 27 14.31 7.45 -12.96
CA HIS A 27 14.10 6.05 -12.64
C HIS A 27 14.37 5.76 -11.17
N ARG A 28 13.78 4.67 -10.68
CA ARG A 28 13.92 4.21 -9.30
C ARG A 28 14.41 2.78 -9.27
N LYS A 29 15.19 2.47 -8.26
CA LYS A 29 15.76 1.15 -7.98
C LYS A 29 15.52 0.81 -6.52
N VAL A 30 15.37 -0.47 -6.23
CA VAL A 30 15.33 -0.98 -4.86
C VAL A 30 16.49 -1.96 -4.66
N HIS A 31 17.31 -1.70 -3.65
CA HIS A 31 18.31 -2.64 -3.19
C HIS A 31 17.80 -3.35 -1.95
N ARG A 32 17.54 -4.66 -2.04
CA ARG A 32 17.06 -5.45 -0.90
C ARG A 32 18.26 -5.94 -0.09
N ARG A 33 18.18 -5.82 1.24
CA ARG A 33 19.25 -6.34 2.10
C ARG A 33 19.15 -7.86 2.14
N HIS A 34 20.27 -8.53 1.89
CA HIS A 34 20.33 -9.98 1.97
C HIS A 34 20.16 -10.43 3.44
N GLY A 35 19.41 -11.50 3.67
CA GLY A 35 19.23 -12.11 4.99
C GLY A 35 18.31 -11.36 5.98
N ILE A 36 17.84 -10.16 5.66
CA ILE A 36 16.85 -9.44 6.47
C ILE A 36 15.58 -9.30 5.65
N ALA A 37 14.53 -10.02 6.07
CA ALA A 37 13.24 -10.01 5.39
C ALA A 37 12.72 -8.58 5.22
N ASN A 38 12.48 -8.21 3.97
CA ASN A 38 11.70 -7.04 3.57
C ASN A 38 12.21 -5.71 4.15
N SER A 39 13.54 -5.62 4.25
CA SER A 39 14.26 -4.36 4.45
C SER A 39 15.13 -4.06 3.23
N GLY A 40 15.40 -2.79 2.99
CA GLY A 40 16.19 -2.40 1.85
C GLY A 40 16.44 -0.91 1.79
N THR A 41 16.97 -0.50 0.66
CA THR A 41 17.29 0.87 0.33
C THR A 41 16.56 1.22 -0.97
N LEU A 42 15.73 2.26 -0.91
CA LEU A 42 15.11 2.88 -2.06
C LEU A 42 16.06 3.92 -2.63
N ILE A 43 16.28 3.85 -3.94
CA ILE A 43 17.16 4.78 -4.66
C ILE A 43 16.35 5.39 -5.81
N THR A 44 16.17 6.70 -5.76
CA THR A 44 15.52 7.49 -6.80
C THR A 44 16.59 8.31 -7.51
N ILE A 45 16.69 8.16 -8.83
CA ILE A 45 17.76 8.75 -9.65
C ILE A 45 17.11 9.64 -10.72
N LEU A 46 17.48 10.92 -10.70
CA LEU A 46 17.06 11.92 -11.65
C LEU A 46 18.29 12.54 -12.32
N GLU A 47 18.41 12.33 -13.62
CA GLU A 47 19.55 12.80 -14.43
C GLU A 47 19.09 13.97 -15.30
N ASN A 48 19.77 15.11 -15.16
CA ASN A 48 19.67 16.23 -16.09
C ASN A 48 20.83 16.13 -17.09
N ARG A 49 20.55 15.59 -18.29
CA ARG A 49 21.54 15.46 -19.37
C ARG A 49 21.56 16.69 -20.28
N HIS A 50 20.88 17.77 -19.90
CA HIS A 50 20.92 19.00 -20.67
C HIS A 50 22.34 19.61 -20.62
N PRO A 51 22.94 20.02 -21.75
CA PRO A 51 24.34 20.46 -21.79
C PRO A 51 24.63 21.76 -21.02
N SER A 52 23.66 22.66 -20.91
CA SER A 52 23.89 24.02 -20.39
C SER A 52 22.81 24.63 -19.50
N VAL A 53 21.73 23.90 -19.18
CA VAL A 53 20.56 24.46 -18.47
C VAL A 53 20.36 23.67 -17.18
N SER A 54 20.42 24.38 -16.06
CA SER A 54 20.03 23.85 -14.76
C SER A 54 18.51 23.83 -14.64
N MET A 55 17.99 22.86 -13.91
CA MET A 55 16.55 22.65 -13.73
C MET A 55 16.21 22.78 -12.24
N GLU A 56 15.22 23.60 -11.93
CA GLU A 56 14.54 23.55 -10.65
C GLU A 56 13.62 22.32 -10.63
N VAL A 57 13.66 21.53 -9.57
CA VAL A 57 12.95 20.26 -9.45
C VAL A 57 12.16 20.24 -8.15
N ASN A 58 10.87 19.93 -8.27
CA ASN A 58 10.05 19.50 -7.14
C ASN A 58 9.77 18.00 -7.28
N LEU A 59 10.36 17.21 -6.38
CA LEU A 59 10.24 15.76 -6.34
C LEU A 59 9.22 15.37 -5.27
N THR A 60 8.17 14.66 -5.69
CA THR A 60 7.14 14.09 -4.82
C THR A 60 7.28 12.57 -4.82
N ASP A 61 7.45 11.97 -3.64
CA ASP A 61 7.47 10.52 -3.46
C ASP A 61 6.47 10.10 -2.38
N ILE A 62 5.66 9.08 -2.69
CA ILE A 62 4.58 8.60 -1.81
C ILE A 62 4.97 7.22 -1.29
N PHE A 63 4.98 7.08 0.04
CA PHE A 63 5.27 5.85 0.76
C PHE A 63 3.99 5.31 1.38
N PRO A 64 3.40 4.22 0.83
CA PRO A 64 2.25 3.57 1.44
C PRO A 64 2.57 3.00 2.81
N ASN A 65 1.55 2.76 3.64
CA ASN A 65 1.71 2.27 5.02
C ASN A 65 2.58 1.00 5.14
N ILE A 66 2.59 0.15 4.10
CA ILE A 66 3.39 -1.08 4.02
C ILE A 66 4.91 -0.86 3.99
N VAL A 67 5.36 0.34 3.64
CA VAL A 67 6.77 0.72 3.61
C VAL A 67 6.99 1.85 4.60
N LYS A 68 7.76 1.57 5.65
CA LYS A 68 8.15 2.61 6.60
C LYS A 68 9.57 3.10 6.27
N PRO A 69 9.70 4.26 5.60
CA PRO A 69 10.99 4.87 5.35
C PRO A 69 11.65 5.30 6.67
N LYS A 70 12.97 5.14 6.74
CA LYS A 70 13.82 5.66 7.82
C LYS A 70 14.33 7.03 7.40
N TRP A 71 13.59 8.07 7.74
CA TRP A 71 13.95 9.44 7.35
C TRP A 71 15.36 9.86 7.77
N ARG A 72 15.88 9.36 8.91
CA ARG A 72 17.26 9.57 9.35
C ARG A 72 18.35 9.07 8.38
N THR A 73 17.97 8.20 7.44
CA THR A 73 18.88 7.62 6.43
C THR A 73 18.74 8.29 5.08
N LEU A 74 17.87 9.31 4.96
CA LEU A 74 17.72 10.07 3.75
C LEU A 74 19.06 10.72 3.39
N ARG A 75 19.57 10.39 2.21
CA ARG A 75 20.80 10.94 1.65
C ARG A 75 20.50 11.48 0.27
N LEU A 76 20.99 12.68 0.02
CA LEU A 76 20.96 13.28 -1.30
C LEU A 76 22.40 13.40 -1.77
N GLU A 77 22.65 13.03 -3.01
CA GLU A 77 23.93 13.24 -3.69
C GLU A 77 23.62 14.00 -4.98
N PRO A 78 24.24 15.17 -5.23
CA PRO A 78 25.41 15.75 -4.53
C PRO A 78 25.09 16.60 -3.29
N ILE A 79 23.82 16.77 -2.90
CA ILE A 79 23.40 17.75 -1.89
C ILE A 79 23.53 17.19 -0.45
N GLN A 80 24.46 17.73 0.33
CA GLN A 80 24.77 17.20 1.66
C GLN A 80 23.68 17.42 2.73
N SER A 81 22.93 18.53 2.65
CA SER A 81 21.99 18.95 3.70
C SER A 81 20.60 19.23 3.12
N PRO A 82 19.82 18.19 2.80
CA PRO A 82 18.47 18.36 2.27
C PRO A 82 17.48 18.77 3.36
N SER A 83 16.53 19.64 3.02
CA SER A 83 15.38 19.99 3.85
C SER A 83 14.08 19.53 3.17
N PRO A 84 13.77 18.22 3.19
CA PRO A 84 12.51 17.73 2.63
C PRO A 84 11.33 18.17 3.49
N THR A 85 10.19 18.41 2.86
CA THR A 85 8.90 18.56 3.55
C THR A 85 8.18 17.22 3.56
N MET A 86 7.60 16.87 4.71
CA MET A 86 6.91 15.59 4.92
C MET A 86 5.46 15.85 5.28
N PHE A 87 4.57 15.06 4.70
CA PHE A 87 3.15 15.05 5.00
C PHE A 87 2.74 13.63 5.40
N TRP A 88 2.01 13.51 6.50
CA TRP A 88 1.48 12.24 6.99
C TRP A 88 -0.02 12.25 6.74
N ASN A 89 -0.49 11.25 6.01
CA ASN A 89 -1.90 11.11 5.68
C ASN A 89 -2.60 10.20 6.70
N ASP A 90 -3.92 10.37 6.85
CA ASP A 90 -4.74 9.58 7.78
C ASP A 90 -4.72 8.08 7.45
N ASP A 91 -4.51 7.72 6.18
CA ASP A 91 -4.35 6.34 5.70
C ASP A 91 -3.03 5.68 6.14
N GLY A 92 -2.18 6.39 6.88
CA GLY A 92 -0.87 5.92 7.34
C GLY A 92 0.23 5.94 6.27
N SER A 93 -0.07 6.49 5.09
CA SER A 93 0.91 6.80 4.07
C SER A 93 1.70 8.08 4.42
N THR A 94 2.89 8.22 3.86
CA THR A 94 3.72 9.41 4.04
C THR A 94 4.16 9.93 2.69
N GLU A 95 3.98 11.21 2.47
CA GLU A 95 4.42 11.90 1.27
C GLU A 95 5.66 12.74 1.60
N MET A 96 6.68 12.61 0.76
CA MET A 96 7.90 13.40 0.81
C MET A 96 7.92 14.34 -0.38
N ASN A 97 8.05 15.64 -0.12
CA ASN A 97 8.27 16.67 -1.11
C ASN A 97 9.69 17.24 -0.95
N LEU A 98 10.44 17.26 -2.04
CA LEU A 98 11.81 17.75 -2.07
C LEU A 98 11.95 18.77 -3.19
N HIS A 99 12.17 20.02 -2.80
CA HIS A 99 12.50 21.10 -3.70
C HIS A 99 14.02 21.25 -3.79
N THR A 100 14.56 21.22 -5.01
CA THR A 100 16.00 21.38 -5.22
C THR A 100 16.33 21.83 -6.65
N ILE A 101 17.59 22.13 -6.91
CA ILE A 101 18.12 22.50 -8.22
C ILE A 101 19.08 21.42 -8.67
N ILE A 102 18.92 20.96 -9.92
CA ILE A 102 19.82 20.00 -10.57
C ILE A 102 20.55 20.74 -11.68
N ASP A 103 21.88 20.80 -11.58
CA ASP A 103 22.70 21.48 -12.56
C ASP A 103 22.70 20.79 -13.93
N ALA A 104 23.13 21.52 -14.95
CA ALA A 104 23.35 20.98 -16.29
C ALA A 104 24.32 19.79 -16.24
N ASN A 105 24.04 18.76 -17.03
CA ASN A 105 24.83 17.52 -17.12
C ASN A 105 25.17 16.91 -15.74
N SER A 106 24.21 16.94 -14.80
CA SER A 106 24.37 16.43 -13.45
C SER A 106 23.27 15.43 -13.09
N THR A 107 23.49 14.69 -12.01
CA THR A 107 22.55 13.66 -11.53
C THR A 107 22.26 13.89 -10.06
N LEU A 108 20.98 13.86 -9.71
CA LEU A 108 20.49 13.82 -8.34
C LEU A 108 20.12 12.39 -7.97
N GLN A 109 20.72 11.90 -6.89
CA GLN A 109 20.38 10.62 -6.29
C GLN A 109 19.78 10.85 -4.90
N VAL A 110 18.56 10.39 -4.70
CA VAL A 110 17.85 10.40 -3.42
C VAL A 110 17.79 8.97 -2.91
N THR A 111 18.36 8.73 -1.73
CA THR A 111 18.48 7.40 -1.14
C THR A 111 17.82 7.37 0.23
N VAL A 112 16.94 6.39 0.49
CA VAL A 112 16.29 6.21 1.80
C VAL A 112 16.15 4.74 2.13
N ASP A 113 16.57 4.34 3.33
CA ASP A 113 16.34 2.97 3.81
C ASP A 113 14.89 2.79 4.28
N TYR A 114 14.35 1.59 4.12
CA TYR A 114 13.05 1.22 4.70
C TYR A 114 13.16 -0.03 5.58
N ASN A 115 12.23 -0.14 6.52
CA ASN A 115 12.10 -1.29 7.41
C ASN A 115 10.92 -2.18 7.03
N PRO A 116 10.97 -3.47 7.43
CA PRO A 116 9.80 -4.32 7.37
C PRO A 116 8.73 -3.79 8.33
N VAL A 117 7.48 -3.94 7.92
CA VAL A 117 6.31 -3.58 8.71
C VAL A 117 5.53 -4.85 8.97
N LEU A 118 5.14 -5.06 10.24
CA LEU A 118 4.17 -6.08 10.58
C LEU A 118 2.78 -5.51 10.29
N LEU A 119 2.22 -5.90 9.16
CA LEU A 119 0.86 -5.54 8.80
C LEU A 119 -0.15 -6.40 9.56
N ALA A 120 -1.32 -5.81 9.84
CA ALA A 120 -2.47 -6.59 10.26
C ALA A 120 -2.92 -7.53 9.12
N PHE A 121 -3.59 -8.64 9.47
CA PHE A 121 -4.01 -9.64 8.49
C PHE A 121 -4.89 -9.04 7.39
N GLU A 122 -5.78 -8.12 7.76
CA GLU A 122 -6.74 -7.45 6.88
C GLU A 122 -6.07 -6.50 5.88
N GLN A 123 -4.82 -6.11 6.12
CA GLN A 123 -4.07 -5.16 5.29
C GLN A 123 -3.23 -5.85 4.20
N PHE A 124 -3.13 -7.17 4.23
CA PHE A 124 -2.45 -7.90 3.15
C PHE A 124 -3.29 -7.89 1.88
N PRO A 125 -2.66 -7.72 0.69
CA PRO A 125 -3.36 -7.92 -0.56
C PRO A 125 -3.82 -9.38 -0.67
N GLY A 126 -4.85 -9.63 -1.48
CA GLY A 126 -5.41 -10.98 -1.67
C GLY A 126 -4.38 -12.04 -2.12
N ASP A 127 -3.28 -11.61 -2.75
CA ASP A 127 -2.09 -12.43 -3.01
C ASP A 127 -0.83 -11.75 -2.46
N PRO A 128 -0.36 -12.13 -1.26
CA PRO A 128 0.86 -11.59 -0.66
C PRO A 128 2.14 -11.98 -1.42
N ASN A 129 2.13 -13.10 -2.17
CA ASN A 129 3.31 -13.60 -2.89
C ASN A 129 3.60 -12.78 -4.15
N ARG A 130 2.58 -12.12 -4.72
CA ARG A 130 2.74 -11.16 -5.82
C ARG A 130 3.59 -9.94 -5.42
N GLY A 131 3.63 -9.62 -4.14
CA GLY A 131 4.22 -8.39 -3.64
C GLY A 131 3.28 -7.19 -3.79
N VAL A 132 3.76 -6.04 -3.33
CA VAL A 132 3.05 -4.76 -3.34
C VAL A 132 3.79 -3.78 -4.24
N GLU A 133 3.03 -3.17 -5.13
CA GLU A 133 3.51 -2.14 -6.04
C GLU A 133 3.55 -0.80 -5.30
N LEU A 134 4.71 -0.16 -5.32
CA LEU A 134 4.87 1.21 -4.91
C LEU A 134 4.45 2.15 -6.04
N PRO A 135 3.72 3.24 -5.72
CA PRO A 135 3.39 4.26 -6.69
C PRO A 135 4.69 4.87 -7.25
N PRO A 136 4.68 5.33 -8.51
CA PRO A 136 5.83 6.01 -9.08
C PRO A 136 6.05 7.35 -8.34
N SER A 137 7.30 7.75 -8.19
CA SER A 137 7.63 9.12 -7.81
C SER A 137 7.43 10.05 -9.01
N ILE A 138 7.04 11.29 -8.73
CA ILE A 138 6.75 12.34 -9.71
C ILE A 138 7.77 13.46 -9.51
N ALA A 139 8.38 13.93 -10.59
CA ALA A 139 9.29 15.06 -10.58
C ALA A 139 8.78 16.14 -11.53
N THR A 140 8.42 17.30 -10.98
CA THR A 140 8.05 18.48 -11.74
C THR A 140 9.26 19.37 -11.90
N MET A 141 9.67 19.61 -13.13
CA MET A 141 10.89 20.34 -13.44
C MET A 141 10.64 21.61 -14.23
N ARG A 142 11.42 22.65 -13.93
CA ARG A 142 11.36 23.94 -14.60
C ARG A 142 12.78 24.38 -14.98
N PRO A 143 13.04 24.73 -16.26
CA PRO A 143 14.35 25.24 -16.66
C PRO A 143 14.65 26.59 -16.01
N LEU A 144 15.83 26.71 -15.43
CA LEU A 144 16.40 27.97 -14.97
C LEU A 144 17.19 28.60 -16.12
N LEU A 145 16.56 29.54 -16.82
CA LEU A 145 17.27 30.35 -17.82
C LEU A 145 18.17 31.36 -17.07
N GLY A 146 19.45 31.41 -17.41
CA GLY A 146 20.39 32.38 -16.85
C GLY A 146 20.01 33.81 -17.20
N GLU A 147 20.30 34.76 -16.31
CA GLU A 147 20.04 36.21 -16.43
C GLU A 147 20.78 36.93 -17.58
N ASN A 148 21.46 36.22 -18.49
CA ASN A 148 22.15 36.82 -19.64
C ASN A 148 21.22 37.03 -20.84
N GLY A 149 20.04 37.57 -20.58
CA GLY A 149 19.13 38.15 -21.56
C GLY A 149 18.97 39.63 -21.24
N GLN A 150 20.06 40.39 -21.36
CA GLN A 150 20.04 41.84 -21.31
C GLN A 150 19.03 42.32 -22.36
N GLN A 151 17.97 42.93 -21.86
CA GLN A 151 16.88 43.49 -22.65
C GLN A 151 17.41 44.62 -23.53
N ASP A 152 17.62 44.37 -24.82
CA ASP A 152 17.47 45.42 -25.82
C ASP A 152 15.98 45.60 -26.07
N CYS A 153 15.33 46.31 -25.14
CA CYS A 153 14.06 46.98 -25.43
C CYS A 153 14.41 48.22 -26.24
N ASP A 154 14.45 48.10 -27.56
CA ASP A 154 14.65 49.24 -28.44
C ASP A 154 13.42 50.16 -28.31
N VAL A 155 13.58 51.28 -27.58
CA VAL A 155 12.53 52.28 -27.33
C VAL A 155 12.36 53.11 -28.60
N SER A 156 11.75 52.52 -29.63
CA SER A 156 11.40 53.24 -30.86
C SER A 156 10.31 52.52 -31.64
N SER A 157 9.11 52.41 -31.06
CA SER A 157 7.83 52.64 -31.78
C SER A 157 6.64 52.30 -30.87
N SER A 158 5.65 53.18 -30.93
CA SER A 158 4.43 53.21 -30.14
C SER A 158 3.43 52.11 -30.51
N THR A 159 3.79 50.84 -30.28
CA THR A 159 2.82 49.75 -30.23
C THR A 159 3.24 48.81 -29.11
N GLN A 160 2.80 49.19 -27.91
CA GLN A 160 3.16 48.53 -26.65
C GLN A 160 2.47 47.17 -26.57
N GLN A 161 3.03 46.19 -27.28
CA GLN A 161 2.77 44.78 -27.04
C GLN A 161 4.11 44.17 -26.66
N CYS A 162 4.49 44.41 -25.40
CA CYS A 162 5.48 43.57 -24.74
C CYS A 162 4.97 42.13 -24.82
N VAL A 163 5.62 41.32 -25.64
CA VAL A 163 5.44 39.87 -25.63
C VAL A 163 5.67 39.45 -24.18
N GLN A 164 4.58 39.04 -23.51
CA GLN A 164 4.66 38.41 -22.20
C GLN A 164 5.74 37.33 -22.28
N ARG A 165 6.56 37.19 -21.23
CA ARG A 165 7.45 36.04 -21.03
C ARG A 165 6.57 34.78 -20.96
N ASP A 166 6.14 34.29 -22.12
CA ASP A 166 5.26 33.15 -22.29
C ASP A 166 6.06 31.87 -22.03
N ASN A 167 5.66 31.17 -20.97
CA ASN A 167 5.79 29.72 -20.84
C ASN A 167 7.23 29.17 -20.80
N LEU A 168 7.94 29.35 -19.69
CA LEU A 168 8.88 28.34 -19.23
C LEU A 168 8.09 27.05 -18.98
N ARG A 169 8.00 26.19 -20.01
CA ARG A 169 7.23 24.95 -19.94
C ARG A 169 7.79 24.11 -18.79
N SER A 170 6.96 23.87 -17.79
CA SER A 170 7.25 22.88 -16.76
C SER A 170 7.02 21.49 -17.32
N PHE A 171 7.89 20.56 -16.98
CA PHE A 171 7.83 19.17 -17.43
C PHE A 171 7.55 18.28 -16.23
N GLU A 172 6.59 17.37 -16.35
CA GLU A 172 6.34 16.34 -15.35
C GLU A 172 6.94 15.02 -15.82
N LEU A 173 7.81 14.46 -14.98
CA LEU A 173 8.45 13.18 -15.19
C LEU A 173 7.90 12.18 -14.19
N VAL A 174 7.41 11.06 -14.70
CA VAL A 174 6.95 9.95 -13.87
C VAL A 174 7.99 8.83 -13.94
N SER A 175 8.43 8.37 -12.77
CA SER A 175 9.37 7.25 -12.65
C SER A 175 8.68 5.89 -12.86
N ASN A 176 9.47 4.82 -12.89
CA ASN A 176 8.92 3.46 -12.83
C ASN A 176 8.31 3.15 -11.45
N THR A 177 7.29 2.28 -11.45
CA THR A 177 6.80 1.63 -10.25
C THR A 177 7.84 0.66 -9.70
N LEU A 178 7.77 0.36 -8.40
CA LEU A 178 8.66 -0.60 -7.76
C LEU A 178 7.86 -1.72 -7.13
N LEU A 179 8.34 -2.95 -7.24
CA LEU A 179 7.72 -4.10 -6.61
C LEU A 179 8.47 -4.48 -5.32
N LEU A 180 7.76 -4.43 -4.20
CA LEU A 180 8.28 -4.85 -2.90
C LEU A 180 7.58 -6.12 -2.46
N MET A 181 8.32 -7.05 -1.84
CA MET A 181 7.68 -8.19 -1.19
C MET A 181 7.43 -7.79 0.26
N PRO A 182 6.18 -7.83 0.76
CA PRO A 182 5.93 -7.66 2.17
C PRO A 182 6.31 -8.93 2.95
N PRO A 183 6.51 -8.85 4.28
CA PRO A 183 6.66 -10.03 5.11
C PRO A 183 5.34 -10.77 5.17
N VAL A 184 5.18 -11.75 4.28
CA VAL A 184 4.01 -12.62 4.27
C VAL A 184 4.00 -13.41 5.58
N PRO A 185 2.94 -13.29 6.39
CA PRO A 185 2.82 -14.06 7.61
C PRO A 185 2.53 -15.51 7.25
N ASP A 186 2.97 -16.43 8.09
CA ASP A 186 2.61 -17.84 7.93
C ASP A 186 1.12 -18.02 8.28
N MET A 187 0.28 -18.07 7.25
CA MET A 187 -1.16 -18.25 7.38
C MET A 187 -1.55 -19.70 7.75
N SER A 188 -0.63 -20.65 7.68
CA SER A 188 -0.91 -22.05 8.00
C SER A 188 -0.97 -22.29 9.52
N MET A 189 -0.19 -21.54 10.30
CA MET A 189 -0.19 -21.64 11.77
C MET A 189 -1.57 -21.35 12.38
N PRO A 190 -2.24 -20.21 12.10
CA PRO A 190 -3.58 -19.95 12.61
C PRO A 190 -4.64 -20.90 12.01
N PHE A 191 -4.47 -21.38 10.78
CA PHE A 191 -5.38 -22.36 10.18
C PHE A 191 -5.40 -23.68 10.97
N ASN A 192 -4.23 -24.17 11.37
CA ASN A 192 -4.11 -25.38 12.18
C ASN A 192 -4.77 -25.21 13.55
N VAL A 193 -4.58 -24.04 14.18
CA VAL A 193 -5.20 -23.72 15.47
C VAL A 193 -6.72 -23.63 15.36
N ASN A 194 -7.25 -22.99 14.31
CA ASN A 194 -8.69 -22.89 14.10
C ASN A 194 -9.32 -24.27 13.83
N SER A 195 -8.63 -25.12 13.07
CA SER A 195 -9.06 -26.50 12.84
C SER A 195 -9.13 -27.29 14.15
N LEU A 196 -8.11 -27.16 15.01
CA LEU A 196 -8.11 -27.77 16.34
C LEU A 196 -9.25 -27.23 17.22
N ALA A 197 -9.46 -25.91 17.26
CA ALA A 197 -10.53 -25.30 18.02
C ALA A 197 -11.91 -25.80 17.57
N CYS A 198 -12.15 -25.89 16.26
CA CYS A 198 -13.38 -26.45 15.70
C CYS A 198 -13.60 -27.91 16.15
N THR A 199 -12.56 -28.75 16.09
CA THR A 199 -12.66 -30.15 16.56
C THR A 199 -12.93 -30.25 18.06
N LEU A 200 -12.32 -29.37 18.87
CA LEU A 200 -12.57 -29.30 20.30
C LEU A 200 -14.01 -28.89 20.59
N TYR A 201 -14.52 -27.88 19.88
CA TYR A 201 -15.93 -27.48 19.99
C TYR A 201 -16.87 -28.61 19.60
N ALA A 202 -16.62 -29.29 18.47
CA ALA A 202 -17.43 -30.42 18.05
C ALA A 202 -17.44 -31.55 19.10
N PHE A 203 -16.30 -31.81 19.75
CA PHE A 203 -16.19 -32.78 20.83
C PHE A 203 -17.00 -32.36 22.07
N ILE A 204 -16.87 -31.11 22.52
CA ILE A 204 -17.61 -30.58 23.67
C ILE A 204 -19.13 -30.58 23.40
N PHE A 205 -19.55 -30.09 22.24
CA PHE A 205 -20.96 -30.08 21.87
C PHE A 205 -21.51 -31.50 21.69
N GLY A 206 -20.75 -32.39 21.04
CA GLY A 206 -21.15 -33.79 20.87
C GLY A 206 -21.31 -34.53 22.20
N THR A 207 -20.35 -34.36 23.12
CA THR A 207 -20.43 -34.96 24.46
C THR A 207 -21.56 -34.38 25.28
N LEU A 208 -21.77 -33.06 25.24
CA LEU A 208 -22.86 -32.39 25.93
C LEU A 208 -24.23 -32.86 25.42
N LEU A 209 -24.43 -32.90 24.09
CA LEU A 209 -25.67 -33.39 23.49
C LEU A 209 -25.92 -34.86 23.85
N ASN A 210 -24.90 -35.71 23.81
CA ASN A 210 -25.04 -37.13 24.20
C ASN A 210 -25.47 -37.29 25.66
N LEU A 211 -24.88 -36.51 26.58
CA LEU A 211 -25.27 -36.52 28.00
C LEU A 211 -26.69 -36.00 28.21
N LEU A 212 -27.06 -34.90 27.55
CA LEU A 212 -28.39 -34.31 27.65
C LEU A 212 -29.47 -35.24 27.09
N VAL A 213 -29.22 -35.85 25.92
CA VAL A 213 -30.14 -36.81 25.30
C VAL A 213 -30.29 -38.05 26.16
N ARG A 214 -29.20 -38.66 26.67
CA ARG A 214 -29.33 -39.83 27.56
C ARG A 214 -30.10 -39.50 28.83
N LYS A 215 -29.84 -38.35 29.47
CA LYS A 215 -30.59 -37.93 30.66
C LYS A 215 -32.06 -37.66 30.37
N SER A 216 -32.39 -37.04 29.25
CA SER A 216 -33.79 -36.77 28.89
C SER A 216 -34.53 -38.07 28.54
N THR A 217 -33.92 -38.98 27.77
CA THR A 217 -34.52 -40.28 27.44
C THR A 217 -34.73 -41.15 28.67
N GLN A 218 -33.77 -41.21 29.60
CA GLN A 218 -33.93 -41.95 30.86
C GLN A 218 -35.09 -41.41 31.69
N LYS A 219 -35.18 -40.08 31.88
CA LYS A 219 -36.30 -39.46 32.60
C LYS A 219 -37.66 -39.79 31.97
N ILE A 220 -37.75 -39.78 30.65
CA ILE A 220 -38.99 -40.13 29.92
C ILE A 220 -39.33 -41.61 30.13
N GLN A 221 -38.35 -42.52 30.03
CA GLN A 221 -38.57 -43.95 30.25
C GLN A 221 -39.05 -44.26 31.67
N ASP A 222 -38.47 -43.61 32.68
CA ASP A 222 -38.88 -43.76 34.08
C ASP A 222 -40.31 -43.27 34.31
N GLN A 223 -40.69 -42.14 33.71
CA GLN A 223 -42.07 -41.64 33.76
C GLN A 223 -43.05 -42.61 33.08
N TYR A 224 -42.67 -43.15 31.91
CA TYR A 224 -43.50 -44.12 31.17
C TYR A 224 -43.72 -45.43 31.95
N LYS A 225 -42.66 -45.95 32.61
CA LYS A 225 -42.77 -47.14 33.46
C LYS A 225 -43.70 -46.91 34.64
N LYS A 226 -43.53 -45.80 35.37
CA LYS A 226 -44.41 -45.45 36.51
C LYS A 226 -45.88 -45.32 36.10
N ALA A 227 -46.14 -44.65 34.96
CA ALA A 227 -47.50 -44.51 34.43
C ALA A 227 -48.11 -45.88 34.03
N LYS A 228 -47.29 -46.80 33.53
CA LYS A 228 -47.73 -48.16 33.18
C LYS A 228 -48.03 -49.01 34.41
N GLU A 229 -47.16 -48.98 35.42
CA GLU A 229 -47.35 -49.69 36.70
C GLU A 229 -48.63 -49.22 37.42
N GLN A 230 -48.91 -47.92 37.39
CA GLN A 230 -50.16 -47.36 37.94
C GLN A 230 -51.41 -47.88 37.22
N LYS A 231 -51.41 -47.91 35.88
CA LYS A 231 -52.53 -48.47 35.11
C LYS A 231 -52.76 -49.95 35.39
N THR A 232 -51.69 -50.73 35.47
CA THR A 232 -51.79 -52.17 35.79
C THR A 232 -52.29 -52.39 37.23
N ALA A 233 -51.86 -51.57 38.20
CA ALA A 233 -52.36 -51.65 39.57
C ALA A 233 -53.85 -51.29 39.69
N GLU A 234 -54.32 -50.30 38.92
CA GLU A 234 -55.72 -49.89 38.87
C GLU A 234 -56.63 -50.94 38.21
N GLU A 235 -56.14 -51.65 37.18
CA GLU A 235 -56.83 -52.79 36.55
C GLU A 235 -56.90 -54.07 37.43
N THR A 236 -56.08 -54.18 38.47
CA THR A 236 -56.00 -55.40 39.31
C THR A 236 -56.81 -55.30 40.62
N LEU A 237 -57.46 -54.16 40.91
CA LEU A 237 -58.38 -54.03 42.04
C LEU A 237 -59.75 -54.65 41.68
N PRO A 238 -60.23 -55.71 42.37
CA PRO A 238 -61.52 -56.31 42.06
C PRO A 238 -62.65 -55.36 42.44
N SER A 239 -63.62 -55.17 41.53
CA SER A 239 -64.86 -54.44 41.80
C SER A 239 -65.68 -55.19 42.86
N SER A 240 -65.53 -54.81 44.13
CA SER A 240 -66.44 -55.26 45.19
C SER A 240 -67.49 -54.20 45.46
N SER A 241 -68.62 -54.31 44.76
CA SER A 241 -69.90 -53.73 45.18
C SER A 241 -71.03 -54.50 44.48
N ASP A 242 -71.25 -55.74 44.91
CA ASP A 242 -72.54 -56.41 44.77
C ASP A 242 -73.29 -56.26 46.11
N GLU A 243 -74.38 -55.49 46.09
CA GLU A 243 -75.31 -55.31 47.21
C GLU A 243 -76.59 -56.09 46.90
N PRO A 244 -77.03 -57.07 47.71
CA PRO A 244 -78.29 -57.77 47.49
C PRO A 244 -79.47 -57.05 48.17
N LYS A 245 -80.63 -57.19 47.51
CA LYS A 245 -81.97 -56.72 47.89
C LYS A 245 -82.41 -57.04 49.31
#